data_AF-A0AAJ6ZWY1-F1
#
_entry.id   AF-A0AAJ6ZWY1-F1
#
_cell.length_a   1.000
_cell.length_b   1.000
_cell.length_c   1.000
_cell.angle_alpha   90.00
_cell.angle_beta   90.00
_cell.angle_gamma   90.00
#
_symmetry.space_group_name_H-M   'P 1'
#
loop_
_entity.id
_entity.type
_entity.pdbx_description
1 polymer ?
#
loop_
_entity_poly.entity_id
_entity_poly.type
_entity_poly.pdbx_seq_one_letter_code
_entity_poly.pdbx_strand_id
1 'polypeptide(L)'
;MSIAIRSGFWIFTFGAIGYGLFCVVKPDDDLLKKFDEGSKHTDTRKFSRDTVAVLKEAAKQDSELKRLSRRDAQRLEKLQKAHKAREEVDASNENEDFFSGAFKIRSEYIEQLLSQIPTLETSVLTAHFDNIKREVNELQKYVVTSSFFLKEFNMRKYLGIVQNLQSKCYELEDQYVPRKKFGFTRKKIPKSDNQKHNLDEHDGVDKIDSNKWDDKLFGFDSLEGKVLLLENDVLFQRDVTMRNLKNCTIGLKGVMGTLHLTNLDNCIVLSGPVTSSVFIEKCTNCKIVTACQQLRMHTSTKCDIYLHVTSKGIVEDCMEIRTAPYNLRYEDLEKHFNMSSLDKNNNNWDNLDDFNWLAPDVPSPNWSILDVKSRVNDWSEWWSKIPL
;
A
#
# COMPACT_ATOMS: atom_id res chain seq x y z
N MET A 1 44.73 2.02 42.56
CA MET A 1 43.64 1.26 41.90
C MET A 1 42.88 2.26 41.05
N SER A 2 43.32 2.45 39.81
CA SER A 2 42.71 1.86 38.58
C SER A 2 41.29 2.34 38.36
N ILE A 3 40.84 2.90 37.22
CA ILE A 3 41.37 3.15 35.87
C ILE A 3 40.31 4.13 35.28
N ALA A 4 40.64 5.35 34.86
CA ALA A 4 40.79 5.81 33.46
C ALA A 4 39.61 5.39 32.52
N ILE A 5 39.05 6.23 31.65
CA ILE A 5 39.71 6.86 30.50
C ILE A 5 38.89 8.06 29.96
N ARG A 6 39.53 9.24 30.03
CA ARG A 6 39.64 10.36 29.06
C ARG A 6 38.42 11.19 28.66
N SER A 7 38.18 12.22 29.47
CA SER A 7 37.56 13.48 29.08
C SER A 7 38.63 14.51 28.65
N GLY A 8 38.40 15.17 27.51
CA GLY A 8 38.82 16.54 27.19
C GLY A 8 40.30 16.89 27.14
N PHE A 9 40.85 17.11 25.94
CA PHE A 9 41.97 18.05 25.74
C PHE A 9 41.87 18.66 24.32
N TRP A 10 41.69 20.00 24.30
CA TRP A 10 42.02 20.98 23.24
C TRP A 10 40.93 21.57 22.33
N ILE A 11 40.42 22.68 22.88
CA ILE A 11 39.84 23.88 22.29
C ILE A 11 40.76 24.52 21.23
N PHE A 12 40.13 24.95 20.13
CA PHE A 12 40.39 26.10 19.25
C PHE A 12 41.81 26.68 19.03
N THR A 13 42.04 26.95 17.74
CA THR A 13 42.83 28.03 17.12
C THR A 13 44.35 28.04 17.29
N PHE A 14 45.06 27.82 16.17
CA PHE A 14 46.12 28.66 15.57
C PHE A 14 46.46 27.96 14.24
N GLY A 15 46.37 28.59 13.07
CA GLY A 15 47.20 29.73 12.69
C GLY A 15 48.42 29.20 11.95
N ALA A 16 48.52 29.53 10.66
CA ALA A 16 49.63 29.34 9.74
C ALA A 16 50.98 28.89 10.35
N ILE A 17 51.56 27.81 9.81
CA ILE A 17 52.99 27.63 9.44
C ILE A 17 53.11 26.19 8.93
N GLY A 18 53.11 26.05 7.61
CA GLY A 18 53.37 24.81 6.90
C GLY A 18 53.74 25.05 5.44
N TYR A 19 54.19 26.27 5.14
CA TYR A 19 54.79 26.68 3.87
C TYR A 19 56.27 26.85 4.16
N GLY A 20 57.02 25.75 4.16
CA GLY A 20 58.41 25.82 4.58
C GLY A 20 59.04 24.45 4.80
N LEU A 21 59.07 23.62 3.75
CA LEU A 21 60.18 22.69 3.50
C LEU A 21 60.10 22.16 2.06
N PHE A 22 59.98 23.07 1.10
CA PHE A 22 60.27 22.78 -0.32
C PHE A 22 61.45 23.66 -0.71
N CYS A 23 62.64 23.27 -0.28
CA CYS A 23 63.91 23.79 -0.80
C CYS A 23 64.99 22.73 -0.57
N VAL A 24 65.80 22.52 -1.60
CA VAL A 24 67.06 21.77 -1.64
C VAL A 24 66.92 20.25 -1.72
N VAL A 25 66.92 19.72 -2.95
CA VAL A 25 68.02 18.97 -3.59
C VAL A 25 67.55 18.67 -5.02
N LYS A 26 68.21 19.25 -6.03
CA LYS A 26 68.10 18.75 -7.42
C LYS A 26 69.08 17.59 -7.55
N PRO A 27 68.68 16.42 -8.08
CA PRO A 27 69.65 15.40 -8.48
C PRO A 27 70.33 15.84 -9.79
N ASP A 28 71.66 15.78 -9.82
CA ASP A 28 72.50 16.04 -10.99
C ASP A 28 72.22 15.04 -12.13
N ASP A 29 71.86 15.56 -13.30
CA ASP A 29 71.58 14.79 -14.53
C ASP A 29 72.82 14.06 -15.11
N ASP A 30 74.02 14.35 -14.61
CA ASP A 30 75.27 13.72 -15.07
C ASP A 30 75.57 12.36 -14.40
N LEU A 31 74.97 12.06 -13.24
CA LEU A 31 75.07 10.73 -12.63
C LEU A 31 74.14 9.71 -13.29
N LEU A 32 73.04 10.17 -13.88
CA LEU A 32 72.08 9.35 -14.61
C LEU A 32 72.61 8.92 -15.99
N LYS A 33 73.47 9.71 -16.63
CA LYS A 33 74.13 9.32 -17.89
C LYS A 33 75.21 8.25 -17.71
N LYS A 34 75.93 8.25 -16.59
CA LYS A 34 76.97 7.25 -16.31
C LYS A 34 76.43 5.86 -15.98
N PHE A 35 75.15 5.74 -15.66
CA PHE A 35 74.53 4.44 -15.38
C PHE A 35 73.97 3.75 -16.64
N ASP A 36 73.83 4.49 -17.76
CA ASP A 36 73.15 4.01 -18.97
C ASP A 36 74.10 3.48 -20.07
N GLU A 37 75.42 3.59 -19.90
CA GLU A 37 76.42 3.04 -20.86
C GLU A 37 76.83 1.59 -20.59
N GLY A 38 76.32 0.96 -19.52
CA GLY A 38 76.85 -0.29 -18.99
C GLY A 38 75.87 -1.44 -18.87
N SER A 39 74.88 -1.63 -19.74
CA SER A 39 74.16 -2.92 -19.79
C SER A 39 73.32 -3.11 -21.05
N LYS A 40 73.86 -3.87 -22.01
CA LYS A 40 73.05 -4.51 -23.06
C LYS A 40 72.55 -5.84 -22.51
N HIS A 41 71.23 -6.00 -22.52
CA HIS A 41 70.40 -7.17 -22.14
C HIS A 41 70.06 -7.35 -20.65
N THR A 42 68.80 -7.08 -20.29
CA THR A 42 67.89 -7.96 -19.50
C THR A 42 66.51 -7.31 -19.30
N ASP A 43 65.48 -8.15 -19.08
CA ASP A 43 64.03 -7.89 -18.98
C ASP A 43 63.53 -6.95 -17.84
N THR A 44 64.37 -6.06 -17.31
CA THR A 44 64.05 -5.22 -16.14
C THR A 44 63.30 -3.92 -16.47
N ARG A 45 63.21 -3.50 -17.75
CA ARG A 45 62.51 -2.28 -18.16
C ARG A 45 60.97 -2.38 -18.13
N LYS A 46 60.40 -3.59 -18.19
CA LYS A 46 58.94 -3.77 -18.20
C LYS A 46 58.34 -3.59 -16.79
N PHE A 47 58.99 -4.16 -15.78
CA PHE A 47 58.58 -4.04 -14.38
C PHE A 47 58.68 -2.60 -13.84
N SER A 48 59.63 -1.81 -14.35
CA SER A 48 59.84 -0.43 -13.91
C SER A 48 58.79 0.56 -14.46
N ARG A 49 58.25 0.33 -15.67
CA ARG A 49 57.20 1.21 -16.25
C ARG A 49 55.84 1.06 -15.56
N ASP A 50 55.47 -0.16 -15.21
CA ASP A 50 54.18 -0.42 -14.55
C ASP A 50 54.17 0.12 -13.11
N THR A 51 55.30 -0.01 -12.41
CA THR A 51 55.46 0.54 -11.05
C THR A 51 55.42 2.08 -11.06
N VAL A 52 56.03 2.73 -12.06
CA VAL A 52 56.01 4.20 -12.22
C VAL A 52 54.62 4.72 -12.62
N ALA A 53 53.84 3.95 -13.38
CA ALA A 53 52.46 4.31 -13.74
C ALA A 53 51.52 4.28 -12.53
N VAL A 54 51.65 3.25 -11.67
CA VAL A 54 50.87 3.14 -10.42
C VAL A 54 51.21 4.27 -9.45
N LEU A 55 52.49 4.64 -9.32
CA LEU A 55 52.93 5.75 -8.48
C LEU A 55 52.51 7.13 -9.02
N LYS A 56 52.42 7.31 -10.35
CA LYS A 56 51.89 8.54 -10.98
C LYS A 56 50.37 8.68 -10.79
N GLU A 57 49.63 7.58 -10.78
CA GLU A 57 48.19 7.61 -10.51
C GLU A 57 47.89 7.92 -9.03
N ALA A 58 48.73 7.41 -8.11
CA ALA A 58 48.66 7.73 -6.69
C ALA A 58 49.04 9.18 -6.36
N ALA A 59 49.79 9.88 -7.22
CA ALA A 59 50.24 11.26 -7.02
C ALA A 59 49.27 12.35 -7.53
N LYS A 60 48.13 12.00 -8.13
CA LYS A 60 47.13 12.99 -8.57
C LYS A 60 46.30 13.52 -7.39
N GLN A 61 46.72 14.66 -6.82
CA GLN A 61 46.00 15.40 -5.77
C GLN A 61 44.50 15.65 -6.07
N ASP A 62 44.11 15.67 -7.35
CA ASP A 62 42.73 15.84 -7.80
C ASP A 62 41.80 14.67 -7.43
N SER A 63 42.32 13.45 -7.25
CA SER A 63 41.50 12.28 -6.88
C SER A 63 41.12 12.26 -5.40
N GLU A 64 42.03 12.70 -4.52
CA GLU A 64 41.83 12.79 -3.07
C GLU A 64 40.85 13.93 -2.72
N LEU A 65 41.01 15.11 -3.35
CA LEU A 65 40.10 16.25 -3.17
C LEU A 65 38.66 15.94 -3.59
N LYS A 66 38.47 15.22 -4.71
CA LYS A 66 37.14 14.75 -5.14
C LYS A 66 36.54 13.73 -4.17
N ARG A 67 37.35 12.83 -3.60
CA ARG A 67 36.90 11.87 -2.58
C ARG A 67 36.51 12.57 -1.27
N LEU A 68 37.26 13.58 -0.86
CA LEU A 68 36.97 14.38 0.34
C LEU A 68 35.67 15.19 0.15
N SER A 69 35.53 15.89 -0.97
CA SER A 69 34.31 16.64 -1.33
C SER A 69 33.07 15.75 -1.37
N ARG A 70 33.18 14.54 -1.92
CA ARG A 70 32.08 13.56 -1.92
C ARG A 70 31.69 13.11 -0.52
N ARG A 71 32.67 12.94 0.39
CA ARG A 71 32.41 12.57 1.80
C ARG A 71 31.75 13.71 2.56
N ASP A 72 32.16 14.94 2.34
CA ASP A 72 31.57 16.10 3.02
C ASP A 72 30.15 16.40 2.50
N ALA A 73 29.90 16.23 1.20
CA ALA A 73 28.54 16.26 0.65
C ALA A 73 27.63 15.19 1.27
N GLN A 74 28.12 13.95 1.42
CA GLN A 74 27.37 12.87 2.08
C GLN A 74 27.09 13.15 3.57
N ARG A 75 28.01 13.78 4.28
CA ARG A 75 27.82 14.19 5.67
C ARG A 75 26.74 15.26 5.79
N LEU A 76 26.77 16.25 4.90
CA LEU A 76 25.77 17.33 4.88
C LEU A 76 24.38 16.80 4.54
N GLU A 77 24.27 15.89 3.57
CA GLU A 77 23.02 15.23 3.21
C GLU A 77 22.45 14.40 4.37
N LYS A 78 23.29 13.66 5.10
CA LYS A 78 22.87 12.91 6.30
C LYS A 78 22.36 13.83 7.40
N LEU A 79 23.05 14.95 7.65
CA LEU A 79 22.63 15.93 8.65
C LEU A 79 21.31 16.59 8.27
N GLN A 80 21.11 16.95 7.00
CA GLN A 80 19.84 17.49 6.50
C GLN A 80 18.69 16.48 6.60
N LYS A 81 18.92 15.22 6.23
CA LYS A 81 17.91 14.15 6.40
C LYS A 81 17.55 13.94 7.87
N ALA A 82 18.53 13.98 8.76
CA ALA A 82 18.29 13.84 10.20
C ALA A 82 17.53 15.04 10.80
N HIS A 83 17.81 16.27 10.34
CA HIS A 83 17.08 17.47 10.76
C HIS A 83 15.62 17.42 10.32
N LYS A 84 15.39 17.12 9.03
CA LYS A 84 14.06 17.01 8.45
C LYS A 84 13.23 15.93 9.15
N ALA A 85 13.84 14.78 9.45
CA ALA A 85 13.17 13.70 10.19
C ALA A 85 12.79 14.11 11.63
N ARG A 86 13.57 14.99 12.29
CA ARG A 86 13.21 15.52 13.62
C ARG A 86 12.06 16.51 13.53
N GLU A 87 12.10 17.43 12.58
CA GLU A 87 11.01 18.39 12.34
C GLU A 87 9.68 17.69 11.99
N GLU A 88 9.72 16.62 11.19
CA GLU A 88 8.55 15.80 10.87
C GLU A 88 7.98 15.10 12.11
N VAL A 89 8.83 14.60 13.01
CA VAL A 89 8.40 13.98 14.27
C VAL A 89 7.80 15.01 15.22
N ASP A 90 8.42 16.18 15.38
CA ASP A 90 7.91 17.23 16.27
C ASP A 90 6.56 17.78 15.78
N ALA A 91 6.43 18.04 14.47
CA ALA A 91 5.16 18.46 13.87
C ALA A 91 4.06 17.38 14.00
N SER A 92 4.40 16.10 13.93
CA SER A 92 3.41 15.02 14.13
C SER A 92 2.87 14.97 15.56
N ASN A 93 3.72 15.23 16.56
CA ASN A 93 3.34 15.20 17.97
C ASN A 93 2.42 16.38 18.33
N GLU A 94 2.70 17.60 17.86
CA GLU A 94 1.84 18.77 18.14
C GLU A 94 0.42 18.60 17.55
N ASN A 95 0.32 18.02 16.34
CA ASN A 95 -0.97 17.73 15.71
C ASN A 95 -1.72 16.61 16.44
N GLU A 96 -1.01 15.60 16.96
CA GLU A 96 -1.59 14.51 17.76
C GLU A 96 -2.22 15.05 19.07
N ASP A 97 -1.55 15.97 19.75
CA ASP A 97 -2.04 16.58 20.99
C ASP A 97 -3.30 17.42 20.76
N PHE A 98 -3.29 18.29 19.73
CA PHE A 98 -4.46 19.08 19.37
C PHE A 98 -5.66 18.20 19.00
N PHE A 99 -5.42 17.14 18.23
CA PHE A 99 -6.44 16.17 17.88
C PHE A 99 -7.02 15.49 19.11
N SER A 100 -6.17 15.01 20.03
CA SER A 100 -6.61 14.28 21.22
C SER A 100 -7.53 15.14 22.09
N GLY A 101 -7.21 16.43 22.24
CA GLY A 101 -8.04 17.40 22.97
C GLY A 101 -9.40 17.62 22.30
N ALA A 102 -9.42 17.88 21.00
CA ALA A 102 -10.66 18.09 20.25
C ALA A 102 -11.53 16.82 20.19
N PHE A 103 -10.91 15.64 20.02
CA PHE A 103 -11.59 14.36 20.06
C PHE A 103 -12.26 14.13 21.42
N LYS A 104 -11.52 14.36 22.50
CA LYS A 104 -12.03 14.19 23.87
C LYS A 104 -13.26 15.05 24.13
N ILE A 105 -13.21 16.34 23.79
CA ILE A 105 -14.33 17.27 23.94
C ILE A 105 -15.58 16.77 23.19
N ARG A 106 -15.41 16.34 21.93
CA ARG A 106 -16.54 15.81 21.14
C ARG A 106 -17.08 14.49 21.68
N SER A 107 -16.20 13.60 22.15
CA SER A 107 -16.64 12.33 22.76
C SER A 107 -17.42 12.56 24.05
N GLU A 108 -16.97 13.48 24.92
CA GLU A 108 -17.66 13.83 26.17
C GLU A 108 -19.02 14.46 25.89
N TYR A 109 -19.12 15.29 24.84
CA TYR A 109 -20.40 15.84 24.40
C TYR A 109 -21.40 14.75 23.97
N ILE A 110 -20.95 13.76 23.19
CA ILE A 110 -21.81 12.63 22.79
C ILE A 110 -22.21 11.79 24.01
N GLU A 111 -21.31 11.53 24.94
CA GLU A 111 -21.63 10.83 26.20
C GLU A 111 -22.65 11.60 27.02
N GLN A 112 -22.56 12.93 27.06
CA GLN A 112 -23.54 13.78 27.71
C GLN A 112 -24.92 13.66 27.04
N LEU A 113 -24.98 13.69 25.70
CA LEU A 113 -26.24 13.49 24.95
C LEU A 113 -26.85 12.11 25.22
N LEU A 114 -26.02 11.06 25.29
CA LEU A 114 -26.46 9.70 25.63
C LEU A 114 -26.99 9.62 27.07
N SER A 115 -26.36 10.31 28.02
CA SER A 115 -26.79 10.32 29.43
C SER A 115 -28.14 11.00 29.67
N GLN A 116 -28.58 11.88 28.76
CA GLN A 116 -29.85 12.60 28.86
C GLN A 116 -31.06 11.77 28.38
N ILE A 117 -30.82 10.68 27.65
CA ILE A 117 -31.88 9.81 27.08
C ILE A 117 -32.93 9.37 28.12
N PRO A 118 -32.56 8.92 29.34
CA PRO A 118 -33.54 8.48 30.34
C PRO A 118 -34.48 9.58 30.85
N THR A 119 -34.13 10.85 30.64
CA THR A 119 -34.86 12.02 31.16
C THR A 119 -35.71 12.73 30.10
N LEU A 120 -35.57 12.34 28.83
CA LEU A 120 -36.23 13.01 27.69
C LEU A 120 -37.62 12.44 27.41
N GLU A 121 -38.52 13.29 26.95
CA GLU A 121 -39.87 12.88 26.53
C GLU A 121 -39.83 12.01 25.27
N THR A 122 -40.73 11.03 25.20
CA THR A 122 -40.80 10.04 24.12
C THR A 122 -41.03 10.65 22.73
N SER A 123 -41.61 11.84 22.67
CA SER A 123 -41.84 12.61 21.43
C SER A 123 -40.56 13.13 20.78
N VAL A 124 -39.50 13.36 21.57
CA VAL A 124 -38.23 13.98 21.12
C VAL A 124 -37.12 12.93 20.94
N LEU A 125 -37.27 11.74 21.52
CA LEU A 125 -36.26 10.69 21.51
C LEU A 125 -35.77 10.33 20.11
N THR A 126 -36.65 10.18 19.12
CA THR A 126 -36.24 9.81 17.74
C THR A 126 -35.32 10.88 17.13
N ALA A 127 -35.68 12.16 17.24
CA ALA A 127 -34.85 13.25 16.74
C ALA A 127 -33.53 13.39 17.51
N HIS A 128 -33.54 13.09 18.81
CA HIS A 128 -32.34 13.09 19.65
C HIS A 128 -31.39 11.95 19.27
N PHE A 129 -31.90 10.74 18.99
CA PHE A 129 -31.10 9.64 18.48
C PHE A 129 -30.49 9.94 17.10
N ASP A 130 -31.25 10.54 16.19
CA ASP A 130 -30.73 10.98 14.89
C ASP A 130 -29.60 12.01 15.04
N ASN A 131 -29.75 12.93 16.01
CA ASN A 131 -28.70 13.88 16.34
C ASN A 131 -27.44 13.20 16.89
N ILE A 132 -27.58 12.26 17.82
CA ILE A 132 -26.44 11.50 18.37
C ILE A 132 -25.75 10.71 17.27
N LYS A 133 -26.49 10.04 16.38
CA LYS A 133 -25.93 9.30 15.24
C LYS A 133 -25.15 10.23 14.31
N ARG A 134 -25.67 11.42 14.04
CA ARG A 134 -24.97 12.46 13.25
C ARG A 134 -23.66 12.87 13.91
N GLU A 135 -23.66 13.16 15.21
CA GLU A 135 -22.45 13.55 15.95
C GLU A 135 -21.41 12.42 16.04
N VAL A 136 -21.84 11.16 16.22
CA VAL A 136 -20.95 9.98 16.19
C VAL A 136 -20.32 9.80 14.81
N ASN A 137 -21.08 9.98 13.73
CA ASN A 137 -20.56 9.91 12.36
C ASN A 137 -19.56 11.02 12.05
N GLU A 138 -19.82 12.26 12.52
CA GLU A 138 -18.88 13.37 12.38
C GLU A 138 -17.60 13.15 13.21
N LEU A 139 -17.71 12.55 14.41
CA LEU A 139 -16.55 12.16 15.20
C LEU A 139 -15.74 11.05 14.52
N GLN A 140 -16.41 10.05 13.92
CA GLN A 140 -15.77 9.02 13.12
C GLN A 140 -15.02 9.62 11.93
N LYS A 141 -15.68 10.51 11.18
CA LYS A 141 -15.08 11.23 10.07
C LYS A 141 -13.85 12.01 10.52
N TYR A 142 -13.92 12.70 11.66
CA TYR A 142 -12.80 13.45 12.22
C TYR A 142 -11.58 12.55 12.51
N VAL A 143 -11.77 11.35 13.07
CA VAL A 143 -10.69 10.36 13.28
C VAL A 143 -10.08 9.93 11.95
N VAL A 144 -10.92 9.61 10.97
CA VAL A 144 -10.49 9.11 9.66
C VAL A 144 -9.75 10.20 8.87
N THR A 145 -10.24 11.45 8.86
CA THR A 145 -9.56 12.56 8.19
C THR A 145 -8.24 12.94 8.86
N SER A 146 -8.09 12.61 10.14
CA SER A 146 -6.87 12.85 10.92
C SER A 146 -5.86 11.71 10.82
N SER A 147 -6.14 10.69 9.99
CA SER A 147 -5.28 9.52 9.79
C SER A 147 -3.85 9.83 9.37
N PHE A 148 -3.61 10.94 8.68
CA PHE A 148 -2.30 11.28 8.13
C PHE A 148 -1.24 11.62 9.18
N PHE A 149 -1.65 12.01 10.40
CA PHE A 149 -0.73 12.36 11.49
C PHE A 149 -0.91 11.50 12.74
N LEU A 150 -1.92 10.62 12.78
CA LEU A 150 -2.16 9.72 13.91
C LEU A 150 -1.44 8.38 13.71
N LYS A 151 -0.70 7.96 14.72
CA LYS A 151 -0.09 6.61 14.79
C LYS A 151 -1.18 5.53 14.78
N GLU A 152 -0.90 4.39 14.15
CA GLU A 152 -1.84 3.26 13.99
C GLU A 152 -2.46 2.79 15.33
N PHE A 153 -1.66 2.75 16.39
CA PHE A 153 -2.15 2.41 17.74
C PHE A 153 -3.23 3.39 18.23
N ASN A 154 -2.99 4.69 18.08
CA ASN A 154 -3.92 5.73 18.49
C ASN A 154 -5.17 5.75 17.61
N MET A 155 -5.01 5.56 16.30
CA MET A 155 -6.14 5.42 15.40
C MET A 155 -7.08 4.28 15.84
N ARG A 156 -6.53 3.09 16.12
CA ARG A 156 -7.31 1.96 16.66
C ARG A 156 -8.01 2.30 17.97
N LYS A 157 -7.31 2.98 18.89
CA LYS A 157 -7.88 3.45 20.16
C LYS A 157 -9.08 4.38 19.94
N TYR A 158 -8.94 5.39 19.09
CA TYR A 158 -10.00 6.38 18.85
C TYR A 158 -11.20 5.77 18.09
N LEU A 159 -10.95 4.91 17.11
CA LEU A 159 -12.02 4.16 16.43
C LEU A 159 -12.76 3.23 17.39
N GLY A 160 -12.04 2.57 18.32
CA GLY A 160 -12.67 1.76 19.36
C GLY A 160 -13.60 2.55 20.27
N ILE A 161 -13.24 3.80 20.61
CA ILE A 161 -14.11 4.70 21.39
C ILE A 161 -15.35 5.06 20.57
N VAL A 162 -15.20 5.42 19.30
CA VAL A 162 -16.34 5.72 18.40
C VAL A 162 -17.28 4.52 18.29
N GLN A 163 -16.76 3.31 18.12
CA GLN A 163 -17.56 2.09 18.09
C GLN A 163 -18.32 1.86 19.41
N ASN A 164 -17.69 2.12 20.56
CA ASN A 164 -18.37 2.02 21.85
C ASN A 164 -19.55 3.00 21.97
N LEU A 165 -19.35 4.25 21.57
CA LEU A 165 -20.42 5.27 21.55
C LEU A 165 -21.56 4.88 20.61
N GLN A 166 -21.22 4.30 19.45
CA GLN A 166 -22.20 3.82 18.49
C GLN A 166 -23.01 2.64 19.03
N SER A 167 -22.37 1.66 19.67
CA SER A 167 -23.05 0.53 20.31
C SER A 167 -23.98 1.00 21.44
N LYS A 168 -23.50 1.89 22.33
CA LYS A 168 -24.33 2.49 23.38
C LYS A 168 -25.56 3.21 22.82
N CYS A 169 -25.40 3.93 21.71
CA CYS A 169 -26.51 4.61 21.03
C CYS A 169 -27.57 3.60 20.56
N TYR A 170 -27.16 2.51 19.90
CA TYR A 170 -28.08 1.47 19.44
C TYR A 170 -28.76 0.69 20.56
N GLU A 171 -28.03 0.37 21.64
CA GLU A 171 -28.58 -0.28 22.83
C GLU A 171 -29.67 0.58 23.49
N LEU A 172 -29.40 1.87 23.65
CA LEU A 172 -30.38 2.81 24.21
C LEU A 172 -31.55 3.06 23.24
N GLU A 173 -31.32 3.08 21.93
CA GLU A 173 -32.40 3.20 20.94
C GLU A 173 -33.35 1.99 21.00
N ASP A 174 -32.83 0.77 21.09
CA ASP A 174 -33.66 -0.43 21.23
C ASP A 174 -34.44 -0.45 22.54
N GLN A 175 -33.81 0.04 23.63
CA GLN A 175 -34.43 0.10 24.95
C GLN A 175 -35.54 1.16 25.05
N TYR A 176 -35.33 2.35 24.49
CA TYR A 176 -36.23 3.51 24.66
C TYR A 176 -37.15 3.76 23.46
N VAL A 177 -36.90 3.14 22.30
CA VAL A 177 -37.77 3.18 21.12
C VAL A 177 -38.13 1.75 20.71
N PRO A 178 -39.06 1.08 21.43
CA PRO A 178 -39.45 -0.29 21.11
C PRO A 178 -40.05 -0.35 19.72
N ARG A 179 -39.46 -1.17 18.83
CA ARG A 179 -40.01 -1.40 17.49
C ARG A 179 -41.43 -1.93 17.60
N LYS A 180 -42.37 -1.31 16.87
CA LYS A 180 -43.75 -1.82 16.73
C LYS A 180 -43.67 -3.27 16.25
N LYS A 181 -43.99 -4.23 17.13
CA LYS A 181 -44.17 -5.63 16.71
C LYS A 181 -45.31 -5.66 15.70
N PHE A 182 -45.01 -6.07 14.46
CA PHE A 182 -46.01 -6.41 13.46
C PHE A 182 -46.95 -7.46 14.05
N GLY A 183 -48.07 -7.00 14.59
CA GLY A 183 -49.14 -7.84 15.07
C GLY A 183 -49.95 -8.34 13.89
N PHE A 184 -49.65 -9.54 13.39
CA PHE A 184 -50.54 -10.26 12.50
C PHE A 184 -51.83 -10.58 13.29
N THR A 185 -52.83 -9.71 13.17
CA THR A 185 -54.17 -9.96 13.69
C THR A 185 -54.81 -11.04 12.82
N ARG A 186 -54.91 -12.26 13.34
CA ARG A 186 -55.72 -13.34 12.76
C ARG A 186 -57.19 -12.89 12.72
N LYS A 187 -57.67 -12.46 11.55
CA LYS A 187 -59.11 -12.41 11.27
C LYS A 187 -59.62 -13.84 11.16
N LYS A 188 -60.59 -14.20 12.02
CA LYS A 188 -61.36 -15.45 11.92
C LYS A 188 -62.17 -15.43 10.62
N ILE A 189 -62.00 -16.46 9.79
CA ILE A 189 -62.87 -16.74 8.64
C ILE A 189 -63.88 -17.83 9.06
N PRO A 190 -65.18 -17.69 8.77
CA PRO A 190 -66.18 -18.72 9.06
C PRO A 190 -66.00 -19.93 8.14
N LYS A 191 -66.27 -21.13 8.68
CA LYS A 191 -66.28 -22.39 7.94
C LYS A 191 -67.49 -22.45 7.00
N SER A 192 -67.27 -22.84 5.75
CA SER A 192 -68.27 -23.55 4.95
C SER A 192 -67.63 -24.71 4.22
N ASP A 193 -68.43 -25.75 4.07
CA ASP A 193 -68.08 -27.14 3.85
C ASP A 193 -67.90 -27.51 2.36
N ASN A 194 -67.02 -28.49 2.13
CA ASN A 194 -67.04 -29.53 1.09
C ASN A 194 -67.12 -29.19 -0.43
N GLN A 195 -66.03 -29.44 -1.18
CA GLN A 195 -65.78 -30.66 -2.01
C GLN A 195 -64.92 -30.41 -3.27
N LYS A 196 -63.87 -31.23 -3.40
CA LYS A 196 -63.20 -31.83 -4.60
C LYS A 196 -63.08 -31.02 -5.92
N HIS A 197 -61.83 -30.79 -6.36
CA HIS A 197 -61.35 -31.30 -7.66
C HIS A 197 -59.81 -31.36 -7.77
N ASN A 198 -59.35 -32.26 -8.64
CA ASN A 198 -57.97 -32.67 -8.93
C ASN A 198 -57.06 -31.62 -9.59
N LEU A 199 -55.77 -31.94 -9.49
CA LEU A 199 -54.57 -31.45 -10.19
C LEU A 199 -54.73 -31.32 -11.72
N ASP A 200 -54.26 -30.22 -12.32
CA ASP A 200 -53.02 -30.14 -13.12
C ASP A 200 -52.82 -28.75 -13.77
N GLU A 201 -51.54 -28.35 -13.82
CA GLU A 201 -50.83 -27.41 -14.71
C GLU A 201 -51.45 -26.07 -15.15
N HIS A 202 -50.80 -24.97 -14.77
CA HIS A 202 -49.83 -24.20 -15.60
C HIS A 202 -49.91 -22.70 -15.23
N ASP A 203 -48.99 -22.22 -14.38
CA ASP A 203 -48.78 -20.79 -14.16
C ASP A 203 -47.29 -20.47 -14.41
N GLY A 204 -47.03 -20.01 -15.63
CA GLY A 204 -45.78 -19.33 -15.97
C GLY A 204 -45.95 -17.84 -15.74
N VAL A 205 -45.33 -17.33 -14.68
CA VAL A 205 -44.76 -15.97 -14.64
C VAL A 205 -43.54 -16.04 -13.73
N ASP A 206 -42.36 -16.06 -14.35
CA ASP A 206 -41.07 -15.94 -13.70
C ASP A 206 -41.03 -14.67 -12.83
N LYS A 207 -41.08 -14.87 -11.51
CA LYS A 207 -40.59 -13.88 -10.57
C LYS A 207 -39.08 -14.07 -10.47
N ILE A 208 -38.37 -13.13 -11.08
CA ILE A 208 -36.94 -12.88 -10.87
C ILE A 208 -36.70 -12.92 -9.37
N ASP A 209 -36.03 -13.98 -8.92
CA ASP A 209 -35.63 -14.15 -7.53
C ASP A 209 -34.75 -12.97 -7.13
N SER A 210 -35.25 -12.22 -6.16
CA SER A 210 -34.58 -11.13 -5.50
C SER A 210 -33.24 -11.60 -4.93
N ASN A 211 -32.16 -11.01 -5.45
CA ASN A 211 -30.82 -11.02 -4.89
C ASN A 211 -30.86 -10.95 -3.37
N LYS A 212 -30.64 -12.10 -2.72
CA LYS A 212 -30.39 -12.19 -1.29
C LYS A 212 -28.95 -11.72 -1.07
N TRP A 213 -28.79 -10.42 -0.86
CA TRP A 213 -27.52 -9.77 -0.57
C TRP A 213 -26.93 -10.41 0.70
N ASP A 214 -25.79 -11.09 0.56
CA ASP A 214 -24.98 -11.47 1.72
C ASP A 214 -24.31 -10.17 2.19
N ASP A 215 -24.80 -9.58 3.28
CA ASP A 215 -24.34 -8.32 3.88
C ASP A 215 -22.83 -8.30 4.22
N LYS A 216 -22.10 -9.40 3.94
CA LYS A 216 -20.70 -9.60 4.28
C LYS A 216 -19.70 -9.47 3.13
N LEU A 217 -20.12 -9.40 1.87
CA LEU A 217 -19.21 -9.43 0.72
C LEU A 217 -19.56 -8.35 -0.31
N PHE A 218 -18.81 -7.25 -0.29
CA PHE A 218 -18.97 -6.15 -1.24
C PHE A 218 -18.22 -6.47 -2.55
N GLY A 219 -18.94 -6.60 -3.67
CA GLY A 219 -18.37 -6.79 -5.01
C GLY A 219 -19.30 -7.57 -5.95
N PHE A 220 -18.72 -8.29 -6.92
CA PHE A 220 -19.48 -9.02 -7.95
C PHE A 220 -19.31 -10.54 -7.81
N ASP A 221 -20.39 -11.28 -8.04
CA ASP A 221 -20.42 -12.74 -7.96
C ASP A 221 -21.21 -13.35 -9.12
N SER A 222 -20.72 -14.46 -9.68
CA SER A 222 -21.49 -15.35 -10.56
C SER A 222 -22.01 -14.67 -11.83
N LEU A 223 -21.17 -13.86 -12.48
CA LEU A 223 -21.49 -13.16 -13.73
C LEU A 223 -20.65 -13.68 -14.90
N GLU A 224 -21.24 -13.66 -16.09
CA GLU A 224 -20.57 -14.08 -17.32
C GLU A 224 -20.77 -13.07 -18.46
N GLY A 225 -19.69 -12.78 -19.19
CA GLY A 225 -19.72 -11.95 -20.41
C GLY A 225 -20.09 -10.48 -20.15
N LYS A 226 -19.87 -9.99 -18.91
CA LYS A 226 -20.26 -8.63 -18.51
C LYS A 226 -19.07 -7.68 -18.45
N VAL A 227 -19.38 -6.40 -18.65
CA VAL A 227 -18.48 -5.30 -18.33
C VAL A 227 -18.96 -4.67 -17.03
N LEU A 228 -18.06 -4.56 -16.06
CA LEU A 228 -18.36 -4.19 -14.68
C LEU A 228 -17.49 -2.99 -14.27
N LEU A 229 -18.08 -2.02 -13.58
CA LEU A 229 -17.39 -0.82 -13.10
C LEU A 229 -17.75 -0.56 -11.65
N LEU A 230 -16.75 -0.27 -10.84
CA LEU A 230 -16.90 0.37 -9.54
C LEU A 230 -16.03 1.62 -9.49
N GLU A 231 -16.63 2.73 -9.07
CA GLU A 231 -15.99 4.04 -8.92
C GLU A 231 -15.53 4.27 -7.48
N ASN A 232 -14.67 5.28 -7.30
CA ASN A 232 -14.00 5.52 -6.01
C ASN A 232 -14.97 5.76 -4.85
N ASP A 233 -16.11 6.39 -5.09
CA ASP A 233 -17.12 6.67 -4.05
C ASP A 233 -17.63 5.41 -3.36
N VAL A 234 -17.64 4.29 -4.08
CA VAL A 234 -18.08 3.00 -3.53
C VAL A 234 -16.89 2.14 -3.07
N LEU A 235 -15.72 2.31 -3.69
CA LEU A 235 -14.52 1.52 -3.41
C LEU A 235 -13.74 1.99 -2.18
N PHE A 236 -13.80 3.29 -1.85
CA PHE A 236 -12.89 3.94 -0.91
C PHE A 236 -12.74 3.19 0.42
N GLN A 237 -11.54 2.67 0.67
CA GLN A 237 -11.15 1.91 1.88
C GLN A 237 -12.03 0.69 2.21
N ARG A 238 -12.74 0.13 1.22
CA ARG A 238 -13.52 -1.10 1.39
C ARG A 238 -12.76 -2.32 0.90
N ASP A 239 -13.11 -3.47 1.47
CA ASP A 239 -12.68 -4.76 0.97
C ASP A 239 -13.61 -5.19 -0.17
N VAL A 240 -13.02 -5.45 -1.33
CA VAL A 240 -13.74 -5.74 -2.58
C VAL A 240 -13.51 -7.17 -2.97
N THR A 241 -14.58 -7.88 -3.33
CA THR A 241 -14.54 -9.31 -3.65
C THR A 241 -15.18 -9.59 -5.00
N MET A 242 -14.41 -10.18 -5.91
CA MET A 242 -14.86 -10.64 -7.23
C MET A 242 -14.81 -12.15 -7.26
N ARG A 243 -15.97 -12.80 -7.47
CA ARG A 243 -16.08 -14.25 -7.41
C ARG A 243 -16.80 -14.85 -8.59
N ASN A 244 -16.38 -16.04 -9.01
CA ASN A 244 -17.10 -16.85 -9.99
C ASN A 244 -17.44 -16.08 -11.28
N LEU A 245 -16.48 -15.31 -11.80
CA LEU A 245 -16.69 -14.48 -12.99
C LEU A 245 -16.07 -15.15 -14.22
N LYS A 246 -16.77 -15.10 -15.35
CA LYS A 246 -16.30 -15.68 -16.62
C LYS A 246 -16.39 -14.70 -17.77
N ASN A 247 -15.36 -14.60 -18.61
CA ASN A 247 -15.39 -13.73 -19.78
C ASN A 247 -15.74 -12.25 -19.45
N CYS A 248 -15.38 -11.78 -18.26
CA CYS A 248 -15.76 -10.45 -17.76
C CYS A 248 -14.61 -9.44 -17.91
N THR A 249 -14.97 -8.18 -18.15
CA THR A 249 -14.03 -7.04 -18.05
C THR A 249 -14.44 -6.17 -16.87
N ILE A 250 -13.54 -5.98 -15.92
CA ILE A 250 -13.82 -5.35 -14.63
C ILE A 250 -12.92 -4.12 -14.48
N GLY A 251 -13.51 -2.95 -14.32
CA GLY A 251 -12.83 -1.70 -13.97
C GLY A 251 -13.08 -1.31 -12.53
N LEU A 252 -12.02 -1.10 -11.75
CA LEU A 252 -12.06 -0.62 -10.37
C LEU A 252 -11.32 0.70 -10.29
N LYS A 253 -12.05 1.80 -10.47
CA LYS A 253 -11.48 3.15 -10.53
C LYS A 253 -11.53 3.79 -9.15
N GLY A 254 -10.62 3.42 -8.28
CA GLY A 254 -10.66 3.88 -6.89
C GLY A 254 -9.51 3.37 -6.04
N VAL A 255 -9.52 3.78 -4.78
CA VAL A 255 -8.67 3.22 -3.73
C VAL A 255 -9.46 2.19 -2.95
N MET A 256 -8.90 1.00 -2.76
CA MET A 256 -9.54 -0.08 -2.00
C MET A 256 -8.71 -0.46 -0.78
N GLY A 257 -9.35 -1.04 0.23
CA GLY A 257 -8.66 -1.63 1.38
C GLY A 257 -7.93 -2.91 0.95
N THR A 258 -8.71 -3.92 0.56
CA THR A 258 -8.25 -5.24 0.11
C THR A 258 -8.99 -5.65 -1.14
N LEU A 259 -8.35 -6.40 -2.04
CA LEU A 259 -8.98 -6.95 -3.24
C LEU A 259 -8.87 -8.47 -3.24
N HIS A 260 -10.01 -9.16 -3.29
CA HIS A 260 -10.11 -10.61 -3.44
C HIS A 260 -10.63 -10.96 -4.83
N LEU A 261 -9.84 -11.73 -5.58
CA LEU A 261 -10.20 -12.27 -6.89
C LEU A 261 -10.21 -13.79 -6.77
N THR A 262 -11.39 -14.40 -6.78
CA THR A 262 -11.56 -15.84 -6.55
C THR A 262 -12.33 -16.49 -7.68
N ASN A 263 -11.79 -17.53 -8.31
CA ASN A 263 -12.47 -18.29 -9.35
C ASN A 263 -12.88 -17.42 -10.55
N LEU A 264 -11.92 -16.69 -11.14
CA LEU A 264 -12.10 -15.94 -12.38
C LEU A 264 -11.57 -16.77 -13.57
N ASP A 265 -12.32 -16.79 -14.66
CA ASP A 265 -11.94 -17.49 -15.89
C ASP A 265 -12.03 -16.55 -17.10
N ASN A 266 -10.93 -16.42 -17.83
CA ASN A 266 -10.83 -15.57 -19.02
C ASN A 266 -11.29 -14.11 -18.76
N CYS A 267 -10.90 -13.56 -17.61
CA CYS A 267 -11.30 -12.21 -17.19
C CYS A 267 -10.17 -11.19 -17.31
N ILE A 268 -10.56 -9.93 -17.45
CA ILE A 268 -9.66 -8.78 -17.45
C ILE A 268 -10.04 -7.88 -16.27
N VAL A 269 -9.09 -7.65 -15.36
CA VAL A 269 -9.29 -6.84 -14.17
C VAL A 269 -8.37 -5.64 -14.24
N LEU A 270 -8.94 -4.44 -14.28
CA LEU A 270 -8.24 -3.16 -14.32
C LEU A 270 -8.47 -2.45 -13.00
N SER A 271 -7.48 -2.51 -12.11
CA SER A 271 -7.61 -2.00 -10.75
C SER A 271 -6.74 -0.78 -10.49
N GLY A 272 -7.33 0.22 -9.84
CA GLY A 272 -6.60 1.24 -9.12
C GLY A 272 -5.83 0.69 -7.90
N PRO A 273 -5.18 1.57 -7.14
CA PRO A 273 -4.37 1.20 -5.98
C PRO A 273 -5.16 0.53 -4.85
N VAL A 274 -4.58 -0.53 -4.29
CA VAL A 274 -5.07 -1.27 -3.12
C VAL A 274 -4.13 -0.98 -1.95
N THR A 275 -4.67 -0.39 -0.89
CA THR A 275 -3.88 0.06 0.27
C THR A 275 -3.15 -1.09 0.94
N SER A 276 -3.79 -2.26 1.08
CA SER A 276 -3.21 -3.43 1.75
C SER A 276 -2.81 -4.52 0.75
N SER A 277 -3.64 -5.55 0.61
CA SER A 277 -3.28 -6.78 -0.05
C SER A 277 -4.25 -7.15 -1.18
N VAL A 278 -3.69 -7.82 -2.17
CA VAL A 278 -4.46 -8.45 -3.24
C VAL A 278 -4.32 -9.96 -3.09
N PHE A 279 -5.46 -10.65 -3.04
CA PHE A 279 -5.54 -12.10 -2.99
C PHE A 279 -6.12 -12.62 -4.30
N ILE A 280 -5.39 -13.49 -4.98
CA ILE A 280 -5.80 -14.09 -6.25
C ILE A 280 -5.84 -15.60 -6.06
N GLU A 281 -7.00 -16.21 -6.20
CA GLU A 281 -7.19 -17.65 -5.99
C GLU A 281 -8.00 -18.26 -7.14
N LYS A 282 -7.61 -19.46 -7.62
CA LYS A 282 -8.37 -20.21 -8.63
C LYS A 282 -8.64 -19.42 -9.92
N CYS A 283 -7.74 -18.51 -10.29
CA CYS A 283 -7.90 -17.71 -11.50
C CYS A 283 -7.21 -18.37 -12.69
N THR A 284 -7.89 -18.44 -13.84
CA THR A 284 -7.38 -19.08 -15.06
C THR A 284 -7.47 -18.15 -16.25
N ASN A 285 -6.40 -18.06 -17.06
CA ASN A 285 -6.37 -17.28 -18.30
C ASN A 285 -6.77 -15.81 -18.12
N CYS A 286 -6.38 -15.19 -17.00
CA CYS A 286 -6.78 -13.82 -16.67
C CYS A 286 -5.67 -12.80 -16.92
N LYS A 287 -6.04 -11.55 -17.22
CA LYS A 287 -5.14 -10.39 -17.19
C LYS A 287 -5.54 -9.49 -16.03
N ILE A 288 -4.64 -9.26 -15.09
CA ILE A 288 -4.94 -8.54 -13.86
C ILE A 288 -3.95 -7.39 -13.72
N VAL A 289 -4.45 -6.16 -13.70
CA VAL A 289 -3.67 -4.94 -13.55
C VAL A 289 -3.96 -4.38 -12.17
N THR A 290 -2.97 -4.35 -11.28
CA THR A 290 -3.19 -3.92 -9.90
C THR A 290 -1.93 -3.37 -9.23
N ALA A 291 -2.13 -2.46 -8.29
CA ALA A 291 -1.07 -1.92 -7.43
C ALA A 291 -1.44 -2.19 -5.97
N CYS A 292 -0.52 -2.75 -5.18
CA CYS A 292 -0.80 -3.14 -3.80
C CYS A 292 0.44 -3.10 -2.90
N GLN A 293 0.25 -3.26 -1.59
CA GLN A 293 1.36 -3.45 -0.67
C GLN A 293 1.88 -4.90 -0.71
N GLN A 294 0.96 -5.87 -0.72
CA GLN A 294 1.27 -7.30 -0.72
C GLN A 294 0.42 -8.03 -1.76
N LEU A 295 1.03 -8.95 -2.50
CA LEU A 295 0.32 -9.86 -3.39
C LEU A 295 0.41 -11.29 -2.85
N ARG A 296 -0.72 -11.99 -2.80
CA ARG A 296 -0.76 -13.45 -2.57
C ARG A 296 -1.58 -14.12 -3.66
N MET A 297 -0.97 -15.06 -4.35
CA MET A 297 -1.59 -15.77 -5.45
C MET A 297 -1.52 -17.28 -5.21
N HIS A 298 -2.65 -17.96 -5.35
CA HIS A 298 -2.80 -19.37 -4.99
C HIS A 298 -3.61 -20.13 -6.07
N THR A 299 -3.25 -21.39 -6.35
CA THR A 299 -3.96 -22.30 -7.29
C THR A 299 -4.43 -21.62 -8.58
N SER A 300 -3.56 -20.84 -9.23
CA SER A 300 -3.95 -20.04 -10.40
C SER A 300 -3.06 -20.38 -11.60
N THR A 301 -3.57 -20.25 -12.81
CA THR A 301 -2.88 -20.76 -14.01
C THR A 301 -3.04 -19.83 -15.21
N LYS A 302 -1.94 -19.63 -15.97
CA LYS A 302 -1.94 -18.82 -17.21
C LYS A 302 -2.43 -17.39 -17.00
N CYS A 303 -1.95 -16.71 -15.97
CA CYS A 303 -2.37 -15.35 -15.66
C CYS A 303 -1.24 -14.33 -15.92
N ASP A 304 -1.60 -13.22 -16.54
CA ASP A 304 -0.70 -12.07 -16.73
C ASP A 304 -1.02 -11.00 -15.69
N ILE A 305 -0.05 -10.71 -14.82
CA ILE A 305 -0.22 -9.75 -13.73
C ILE A 305 0.63 -8.51 -14.00
N TYR A 306 -0.03 -7.38 -14.25
CA TYR A 306 0.59 -6.08 -14.38
C TYR A 306 0.60 -5.42 -13.01
N LEU A 307 1.75 -5.51 -12.33
CA LEU A 307 1.86 -5.38 -10.89
C LEU A 307 2.67 -4.16 -10.49
N HIS A 308 2.21 -3.49 -9.44
CA HIS A 308 3.05 -2.70 -8.55
C HIS A 308 2.93 -3.31 -7.16
N VAL A 309 4.04 -3.74 -6.56
CA VAL A 309 4.00 -4.30 -5.20
C VAL A 309 5.11 -3.72 -4.34
N THR A 310 4.73 -3.02 -3.26
CA THR A 310 5.71 -2.31 -2.43
C THR A 310 6.49 -3.22 -1.49
N SER A 311 5.86 -4.27 -0.97
CA SER A 311 6.53 -5.19 -0.05
C SER A 311 6.95 -6.47 -0.74
N LYS A 312 6.01 -7.39 -0.97
CA LYS A 312 6.33 -8.73 -1.44
C LYS A 312 5.14 -9.33 -2.18
N GLY A 313 5.42 -10.04 -3.26
CA GLY A 313 4.45 -10.91 -3.92
C GLY A 313 4.82 -12.37 -3.71
N ILE A 314 3.82 -13.20 -3.40
CA ILE A 314 3.98 -14.63 -3.16
C ILE A 314 3.08 -15.39 -4.12
N VAL A 315 3.61 -16.44 -4.74
CA VAL A 315 2.87 -17.42 -5.53
C VAL A 315 2.97 -18.80 -4.87
N GLU A 316 1.87 -19.54 -4.86
CA GLU A 316 1.77 -20.89 -4.29
C GLU A 316 0.82 -21.72 -5.17
N ASP A 317 1.17 -22.98 -5.47
CA ASP A 317 0.38 -23.87 -6.35
C ASP A 317 -0.03 -23.23 -7.70
N CYS A 318 0.81 -22.34 -8.24
CA CYS A 318 0.53 -21.63 -9.49
C CYS A 318 1.31 -22.21 -10.67
N MET A 319 0.83 -21.97 -11.89
CA MET A 319 1.52 -22.39 -13.12
C MET A 319 1.38 -21.33 -14.22
N GLU A 320 2.42 -21.13 -15.02
CA GLU A 320 2.41 -20.19 -16.16
C GLU A 320 2.00 -18.75 -15.76
N ILE A 321 2.45 -18.28 -14.59
CA ILE A 321 2.22 -16.89 -14.16
C ILE A 321 3.23 -15.98 -14.85
N ARG A 322 2.79 -14.83 -15.35
CA ARG A 322 3.68 -13.86 -16.00
C ARG A 322 3.48 -12.48 -15.41
N THR A 323 4.55 -11.82 -14.97
CA THR A 323 4.45 -10.47 -14.41
C THR A 323 4.97 -9.40 -15.37
N ALA A 324 4.37 -8.21 -15.29
CA ALA A 324 4.81 -7.01 -15.98
C ALA A 324 4.65 -5.80 -15.04
N PRO A 325 5.33 -4.67 -15.32
CA PRO A 325 5.11 -3.45 -14.55
C PRO A 325 3.66 -2.96 -14.67
N TYR A 326 3.09 -2.49 -13.57
CA TYR A 326 1.82 -1.76 -13.58
C TYR A 326 1.87 -0.56 -14.54
N ASN A 327 0.91 -0.49 -15.45
CA ASN A 327 0.86 0.54 -16.49
C ASN A 327 -0.55 1.08 -16.74
N LEU A 328 -1.48 0.90 -15.79
CA LEU A 328 -2.82 1.49 -15.90
C LEU A 328 -2.72 3.02 -15.89
N ARG A 329 -3.63 3.68 -16.60
CA ARG A 329 -3.76 5.15 -16.63
C ARG A 329 -5.23 5.53 -16.63
N TYR A 330 -5.61 6.47 -15.76
CA TYR A 330 -6.90 7.16 -15.76
C TYR A 330 -6.74 8.50 -15.01
N GLU A 331 -7.70 9.42 -15.18
CA GLU A 331 -7.61 10.82 -14.72
C GLU A 331 -7.21 10.97 -13.24
N ASP A 332 -7.88 10.27 -12.33
CA ASP A 332 -7.65 10.35 -10.88
C ASP A 332 -6.55 9.40 -10.34
N LEU A 333 -5.80 8.69 -11.20
CA LEU A 333 -4.88 7.64 -10.74
C LEU A 333 -3.81 8.16 -9.78
N GLU A 334 -3.25 9.33 -10.08
CA GLU A 334 -2.22 9.96 -9.26
C GLU A 334 -2.74 10.27 -7.84
N LYS A 335 -3.97 10.81 -7.77
CA LYS A 335 -4.69 11.09 -6.54
C LYS A 335 -4.99 9.82 -5.75
N HIS A 336 -5.43 8.76 -6.43
CA HIS A 336 -5.71 7.47 -5.80
C HIS A 336 -4.43 6.82 -5.23
N PHE A 337 -3.30 6.93 -5.93
CA PHE A 337 -2.02 6.46 -5.38
C PHE A 337 -1.64 7.21 -4.10
N ASN A 338 -1.77 8.54 -4.09
CA ASN A 338 -1.47 9.35 -2.91
C ASN A 338 -2.40 9.00 -1.74
N MET A 339 -3.67 8.74 -2.01
CA MET A 339 -4.65 8.29 -0.99
C MET A 339 -4.40 6.87 -0.47
N SER A 340 -3.81 5.99 -1.29
CA SER A 340 -3.48 4.60 -0.90
C SER A 340 -2.21 4.49 -0.05
N SER A 341 -1.41 5.56 0.03
CA SER A 341 -0.10 5.57 0.72
C SER A 341 0.90 4.53 0.19
N LEU A 342 0.71 4.01 -1.02
CA LEU A 342 1.69 3.14 -1.68
C LEU A 342 2.90 3.97 -2.15
N ASP A 343 4.10 3.58 -1.72
CA ASP A 343 5.33 4.20 -2.21
C ASP A 343 5.61 3.78 -3.67
N LYS A 344 5.55 4.75 -4.59
CA LYS A 344 5.84 4.53 -6.02
C LYS A 344 7.30 4.19 -6.29
N ASN A 345 8.21 4.59 -5.40
CA ASN A 345 9.64 4.34 -5.57
C ASN A 345 10.03 2.91 -5.20
N ASN A 346 9.17 2.22 -4.45
CA ASN A 346 9.38 0.85 -4.04
C ASN A 346 8.42 -0.07 -4.81
N ASN A 347 8.96 -0.79 -5.79
CA ASN A 347 8.17 -1.67 -6.65
C ASN A 347 8.94 -2.96 -6.97
N ASN A 348 8.44 -4.08 -6.47
CA ASN A 348 9.04 -5.41 -6.57
C ASN A 348 8.24 -6.34 -7.50
N TRP A 349 7.68 -5.79 -8.57
CA TRP A 349 6.83 -6.53 -9.53
C TRP A 349 7.53 -7.69 -10.25
N ASP A 350 8.86 -7.63 -10.34
CA ASP A 350 9.75 -8.58 -11.01
C ASP A 350 10.42 -9.57 -10.06
N ASN A 351 10.07 -9.54 -8.77
CA ASN A 351 10.65 -10.42 -7.75
C ASN A 351 9.54 -11.05 -6.90
N LEU A 352 8.96 -12.15 -7.40
CA LEU A 352 7.96 -12.95 -6.69
C LEU A 352 8.60 -14.15 -6.00
N ASP A 353 8.18 -14.42 -4.77
CA ASP A 353 8.57 -15.61 -4.05
C ASP A 353 7.60 -16.75 -4.37
N ASP A 354 8.13 -17.85 -4.89
CA ASP A 354 7.38 -19.09 -5.06
C ASP A 354 7.54 -19.96 -3.81
N PHE A 355 6.46 -20.10 -3.04
CA PHE A 355 6.48 -20.79 -1.76
C PHE A 355 6.79 -22.29 -1.91
N ASN A 356 6.41 -22.91 -3.02
CA ASN A 356 6.61 -24.34 -3.26
C ASN A 356 7.98 -24.64 -3.90
N TRP A 357 8.73 -23.61 -4.28
CA TRP A 357 10.01 -23.77 -4.96
C TRP A 357 11.18 -23.64 -3.97
N LEU A 358 11.65 -24.79 -3.48
CA LEU A 358 12.71 -24.87 -2.46
C LEU A 358 14.15 -24.78 -3.01
N ALA A 359 14.32 -24.55 -4.31
CA ALA A 359 15.63 -24.47 -4.96
C ALA A 359 16.04 -23.00 -5.17
N PRO A 360 16.80 -22.38 -4.24
CA PRO A 360 17.11 -20.95 -4.30
C PRO A 360 18.02 -20.57 -5.48
N ASP A 361 18.81 -21.51 -6.01
CA ASP A 361 19.79 -21.27 -7.08
C ASP A 361 19.19 -21.39 -8.49
N VAL A 362 17.92 -21.79 -8.61
CA VAL A 362 17.23 -22.00 -9.89
C VAL A 362 15.96 -21.17 -9.90
N PRO A 363 15.68 -20.38 -10.95
CA PRO A 363 14.43 -19.64 -11.04
C PRO A 363 13.24 -20.61 -11.03
N SER A 364 12.16 -20.23 -10.34
CA SER A 364 10.93 -21.02 -10.36
C SER A 364 10.41 -21.19 -11.79
N PRO A 365 9.94 -22.38 -12.18
CA PRO A 365 9.28 -22.60 -13.46
C PRO A 365 7.83 -22.11 -13.49
N ASN A 366 7.25 -21.79 -12.33
CA ASN A 366 5.82 -21.51 -12.17
C ASN A 366 5.46 -20.06 -12.51
N TRP A 367 6.44 -19.16 -12.48
CA TRP A 367 6.27 -17.77 -12.86
C TRP A 367 7.46 -17.25 -13.67
N SER A 368 7.23 -16.21 -14.46
CA SER A 368 8.27 -15.55 -15.26
C SER A 368 7.93 -14.08 -15.53
N ILE A 369 8.86 -13.32 -16.06
CA ILE A 369 8.59 -11.96 -16.52
C ILE A 369 7.99 -12.02 -17.93
N LEU A 370 6.89 -11.30 -18.15
CA LEU A 370 6.23 -11.19 -19.45
C LEU A 370 7.14 -10.45 -20.44
N ASP A 371 7.36 -11.05 -21.62
CA ASP A 371 8.16 -10.45 -22.68
C ASP A 371 7.59 -9.10 -23.14
N VAL A 372 8.46 -8.13 -23.36
CA VAL A 372 8.10 -6.73 -23.66
C VAL A 372 7.21 -6.64 -24.91
N LYS A 373 7.45 -7.47 -25.93
CA LYS A 373 6.66 -7.46 -27.17
C LYS A 373 5.24 -7.98 -26.98
N SER A 374 5.03 -8.81 -25.95
CA SER A 374 3.72 -9.40 -25.63
C SER A 374 2.94 -8.55 -24.61
N ARG A 375 3.52 -7.45 -24.11
CA ARG A 375 2.85 -6.58 -23.14
C ARG A 375 1.81 -5.72 -23.84
N VAL A 376 0.62 -5.68 -23.26
CA VAL A 376 -0.36 -4.60 -23.47
C VAL A 376 0.25 -3.27 -23.04
N ASN A 377 0.43 -2.35 -23.99
CA ASN A 377 1.01 -1.02 -23.73
C ASN A 377 -0.01 -0.01 -23.24
N ASP A 378 -1.27 -0.15 -23.66
CA ASP A 378 -2.38 0.72 -23.33
C ASP A 378 -3.64 -0.11 -23.09
N TRP A 379 -4.38 0.22 -22.04
CA TRP A 379 -5.61 -0.44 -21.64
C TRP A 379 -6.88 0.30 -22.13
N SER A 380 -6.71 1.37 -22.91
CA SER A 380 -7.80 2.20 -23.43
C SER A 380 -8.89 1.43 -24.17
N GLU A 381 -8.53 0.37 -24.91
CA GLU A 381 -9.50 -0.48 -25.61
C GLU A 381 -10.52 -1.10 -24.64
N TRP A 382 -10.06 -1.57 -23.48
CA TRP A 382 -10.93 -2.17 -22.46
C TRP A 382 -11.68 -1.11 -21.67
N TRP A 383 -11.06 0.05 -21.40
CA TRP A 383 -11.74 1.19 -20.78
C TRP A 383 -12.88 1.74 -21.63
N SER A 384 -12.72 1.80 -22.95
CA SER A 384 -13.76 2.30 -23.86
C SER A 384 -15.03 1.45 -23.88
N LYS A 385 -14.93 0.19 -23.44
CA LYS A 385 -16.06 -0.75 -23.34
C LYS A 385 -16.82 -0.59 -22.02
N ILE A 386 -16.26 0.13 -21.05
CA ILE A 386 -16.90 0.39 -19.76
C ILE A 386 -17.84 1.59 -19.93
N PRO A 387 -19.16 1.43 -19.69
CA PRO A 387 -20.09 2.55 -19.78
C PRO A 387 -19.76 3.63 -18.73
N LEU A 388 -19.82 4.89 -19.16
CA LEU A 388 -19.61 6.09 -18.34
C LEU A 388 -20.59 6.19 -17.17
#